data_AF-A0AAD0URN3-F1
#
_entry.id   AF-A0AAD0URN3-F1
#
_cell.length_a   1.000
_cell.length_b   1.000
_cell.length_c   1.000
_cell.angle_alpha   90.00
_cell.angle_beta   90.00
_cell.angle_gamma   90.00
#
_symmetry.space_group_name_H-M   'P 1'
#
loop_
_entity.id
_entity.type
_entity.pdbx_description
1 polymer ?
#
loop_
_entity_poly.entity_id
_entity_poly.type
_entity_poly.pdbx_seq_one_letter_code
_entity_poly.pdbx_strand_id
1 'polypeptide(L)'
;MVAALVALANGNCFNVPQKVAVKDGNSSAVTTYTCAVAGKIYTCVPNTGNTVVRTYSTAVAAKLGVVDPPPFSNQHVQRGLVSRVEGATTNTFTYNSSNQLTAVASPTVTYSNYDTLGFPKTTSGGQTITNTYAAGATKPTTSSDGAMTYTYDSNGWATKIDFGFGQPTTAENTGSLSICD
;
A
#
# COMPACT_ATOMS: atom_id res chain seq x y z
N MET A 1 23.77 15.14 38.06
CA MET A 1 23.81 15.24 36.59
C MET A 1 22.73 14.35 36.04
N VAL A 2 21.62 14.93 35.60
CA VAL A 2 20.53 14.21 34.93
C VAL A 2 21.00 13.95 33.50
N ALA A 3 21.69 12.85 33.28
CA ALA A 3 21.92 12.34 31.94
C ALA A 3 20.59 11.76 31.47
N ALA A 4 19.78 12.61 30.85
CA ALA A 4 18.67 12.20 30.02
C ALA A 4 19.24 11.30 28.92
N LEU A 5 19.23 9.99 29.18
CA LEU A 5 19.41 9.00 28.15
C LEU A 5 18.12 9.06 27.32
N VAL A 6 18.14 9.95 26.32
CA VAL A 6 17.23 9.93 25.17
C VAL A 6 17.58 8.65 24.40
N ALA A 7 17.21 7.52 24.97
CA ALA A 7 17.23 6.24 24.31
C ALA A 7 16.10 6.27 23.29
N LEU A 8 16.47 6.56 22.04
CA LEU A 8 15.75 6.19 20.83
C LEU A 8 14.23 6.37 20.89
N ALA A 9 13.76 7.62 20.75
CA ALA A 9 12.47 7.90 20.14
C ALA A 9 12.50 7.59 18.61
N ASN A 10 13.10 6.46 18.21
CA ASN A 10 12.81 5.80 16.93
C ASN A 10 11.42 5.16 17.06
N GLY A 11 10.42 6.00 17.38
CA GLY A 11 9.04 5.60 17.56
C GLY A 11 8.63 4.72 16.39
N ASN A 12 7.76 3.75 16.65
CA ASN A 12 7.22 2.85 15.64
C ASN A 12 6.55 3.70 14.55
N CYS A 13 7.32 4.12 13.55
CA CYS A 13 6.88 5.00 12.48
C CYS A 13 6.97 4.30 11.14
N PHE A 14 5.89 4.35 10.38
CA PHE A 14 5.77 3.84 9.03
C PHE A 14 5.83 5.02 8.05
N ASN A 15 6.57 4.86 6.96
CA ASN A 15 6.78 5.92 5.99
C ASN A 15 5.90 5.73 4.75
N VAL A 16 5.28 6.82 4.33
CA VAL A 16 4.49 6.93 3.10
C VAL A 16 5.04 8.06 2.23
N PRO A 17 4.85 8.04 0.91
CA PRO A 17 5.29 9.13 0.04
C PRO A 17 4.69 10.47 0.46
N GLN A 18 5.42 11.57 0.27
CA GLN A 18 4.84 12.90 0.41
C GLN A 18 4.14 13.35 -0.87
N LYS A 19 4.68 12.93 -2.02
CA LYS A 19 4.17 13.25 -3.35
C LYS A 19 4.29 12.02 -4.23
N VAL A 20 3.25 11.78 -5.03
CA VAL A 20 3.18 10.68 -5.98
C VAL A 20 2.79 11.22 -7.34
N ALA A 21 3.69 11.14 -8.31
CA ALA A 21 3.39 11.48 -9.71
C ALA A 21 3.10 10.21 -10.49
N VAL A 22 1.87 10.06 -10.97
CA VAL A 22 1.40 8.88 -11.69
C VAL A 22 1.30 9.19 -13.16
N LYS A 23 2.09 8.47 -13.97
CA LYS A 23 2.08 8.57 -15.43
C LYS A 23 1.37 7.36 -16.01
N ASP A 24 0.26 7.62 -16.69
CA ASP A 24 -0.48 6.60 -17.43
C ASP A 24 0.40 6.02 -18.55
N GLY A 25 0.45 4.70 -18.67
CA GLY A 25 1.21 4.04 -19.75
C GLY A 25 0.66 4.35 -21.14
N ASN A 26 -0.63 4.64 -21.26
CA ASN A 26 -1.34 4.85 -22.52
C ASN A 26 -1.53 6.33 -22.88
N SER A 27 -1.02 7.25 -22.06
CA SER A 27 -1.19 8.70 -22.24
C SER A 27 0.05 9.48 -21.81
N SER A 28 0.18 10.70 -22.32
CA SER A 28 1.18 11.64 -21.80
C SER A 28 0.73 12.33 -20.51
N ALA A 29 -0.50 12.06 -20.04
CA ALA A 29 -1.05 12.64 -18.83
C ALA A 29 -0.30 12.17 -17.57
N VAL A 30 -0.05 13.12 -16.67
CA VAL A 30 0.53 12.86 -15.34
C VAL A 30 -0.40 13.46 -14.30
N THR A 31 -0.93 12.60 -13.42
CA THR A 31 -1.67 13.03 -12.24
C THR A 31 -0.72 13.10 -11.06
N THR A 32 -0.61 14.26 -10.44
CA THR A 32 0.25 14.47 -9.28
C THR A 32 -0.60 14.57 -8.02
N TYR A 33 -0.32 13.69 -7.07
CA TYR A 33 -0.91 13.72 -5.73
C TYR A 33 0.06 14.38 -4.76
N THR A 34 -0.43 15.38 -4.03
CA THR A 34 0.25 15.95 -2.88
C THR A 34 -0.40 15.38 -1.64
N CYS A 35 0.40 14.77 -0.78
CA CYS A 35 -0.11 14.02 0.36
C CYS A 35 0.29 14.65 1.69
N ALA A 36 -0.50 14.35 2.72
CA ALA A 36 -0.30 14.79 4.10
C ALA A 36 -0.67 13.66 5.07
N VAL A 37 -0.08 13.68 6.26
CA VAL A 37 -0.39 12.75 7.35
C VAL A 37 -0.96 13.54 8.53
N ALA A 38 -2.08 13.08 9.07
CA ALA A 38 -2.66 13.54 10.32
C ALA A 38 -2.98 12.32 11.20
N GLY A 39 -2.17 12.08 12.23
CA GLY A 39 -2.25 10.87 13.05
C GLY A 39 -2.04 9.61 12.21
N LYS A 40 -3.07 8.76 12.09
CA LYS A 40 -3.05 7.53 11.28
C LYS A 40 -3.64 7.68 9.89
N ILE A 41 -4.02 8.91 9.51
CA ILE A 41 -4.70 9.19 8.26
C ILE A 41 -3.70 9.77 7.27
N TYR A 42 -3.55 9.10 6.14
CA TYR A 42 -2.77 9.54 5.00
C TYR A 42 -3.70 9.99 3.89
N THR A 43 -3.69 11.28 3.57
CA THR A 43 -4.58 11.90 2.58
C THR A 43 -3.77 12.39 1.41
N CYS A 44 -4.15 11.99 0.19
CA CYS A 44 -3.52 12.39 -1.06
C CYS A 44 -4.51 13.14 -1.93
N VAL A 45 -4.24 14.41 -2.20
CA VAL A 45 -5.07 15.28 -3.04
C VAL A 45 -4.43 15.40 -4.42
N PRO A 46 -5.12 15.02 -5.51
CA PRO A 46 -4.58 15.18 -6.85
C PRO A 46 -4.74 16.60 -7.38
N ASN A 47 -3.95 16.94 -8.38
CA ASN A 47 -4.23 18.07 -9.27
C ASN A 47 -5.48 17.84 -10.15
N THR A 48 -5.82 16.58 -10.45
CA THR A 48 -7.05 16.18 -11.18
C THR A 48 -7.60 14.86 -10.67
N GLY A 49 -8.92 14.76 -10.47
CA GLY A 49 -9.61 13.53 -10.04
C GLY A 49 -9.94 13.52 -8.55
N ASN A 50 -10.06 12.31 -7.98
CA ASN A 50 -10.53 12.13 -6.60
C ASN A 50 -9.39 12.15 -5.58
N THR A 51 -9.64 12.79 -4.44
CA THR A 51 -8.83 12.62 -3.23
C THR A 51 -8.89 11.17 -2.76
N VAL A 52 -7.73 10.62 -2.37
CA VAL A 52 -7.62 9.29 -1.77
C VAL A 52 -7.20 9.44 -0.32
N VAL A 53 -7.95 8.78 0.57
CA VAL A 53 -7.67 8.75 2.01
C VAL A 53 -7.41 7.31 2.43
N ARG A 54 -6.31 7.08 3.15
CA ARG A 54 -5.92 5.79 3.72
C ARG A 54 -5.79 5.92 5.23
N THR A 55 -6.56 5.14 5.97
CA THR A 55 -6.55 5.13 7.43
C THR A 55 -5.90 3.86 7.91
N TYR A 56 -4.84 3.96 8.71
CA TYR A 56 -4.12 2.81 9.25
C TYR A 56 -4.52 2.52 10.69
N SER A 57 -4.35 1.27 11.13
CA SER A 57 -4.59 0.88 12.53
C SER A 57 -3.42 1.30 13.41
N THR A 58 -2.22 0.81 13.08
CA THR A 58 -0.96 1.13 13.76
C THR A 58 0.15 1.24 12.75
N ALA A 59 1.21 1.95 13.11
CA ALA A 59 2.40 2.02 12.28
C ALA A 59 3.11 0.66 12.21
N VAL A 60 3.13 -0.11 13.31
CA VAL A 60 3.71 -1.47 13.33
C VAL A 60 3.04 -2.39 12.30
N ALA A 61 1.71 -2.42 12.26
CA ALA A 61 0.99 -3.26 11.30
C ALA A 61 1.19 -2.78 9.85
N ALA A 62 1.25 -1.46 9.64
CA ALA A 62 1.45 -0.87 8.32
C ALA A 62 2.84 -1.19 7.72
N LYS A 63 3.90 -1.28 8.56
CA LYS A 63 5.26 -1.64 8.10
C LYS A 63 5.36 -2.99 7.41
N LEU A 64 4.42 -3.89 7.70
CA LEU A 64 4.37 -5.24 7.12
C LEU A 64 3.85 -5.23 5.68
N GLY A 65 3.22 -4.15 5.23
CA GLY A 65 2.55 -4.06 3.93
C GLY A 65 3.15 -3.02 3.01
N VAL A 66 2.50 -2.83 1.88
CA VAL A 66 2.95 -1.91 0.82
C VAL A 66 2.09 -0.65 0.73
N VAL A 67 2.57 0.34 -0.01
CA VAL A 67 1.85 1.58 -0.33
C VAL A 67 1.64 1.65 -1.82
N ASP A 68 0.41 1.40 -2.27
CA ASP A 68 0.07 1.64 -3.68
C ASP A 68 -0.14 3.13 -3.97
N PRO A 69 0.22 3.59 -5.18
CA PRO A 69 -0.01 4.95 -5.62
C PRO A 69 -1.50 5.17 -5.91
N PRO A 70 -2.11 6.27 -5.44
CA PRO A 70 -3.43 6.71 -5.89
C PRO A 70 -3.48 6.87 -7.42
N PRO A 71 -4.58 6.54 -8.12
CA PRO A 71 -5.82 5.94 -7.62
C PRO A 71 -5.76 4.40 -7.56
N PHE A 72 -4.62 3.78 -7.82
CA PHE A 72 -4.50 2.34 -7.84
C PHE A 72 -4.52 1.75 -6.42
N SER A 73 -4.89 0.48 -6.33
CA SER A 73 -4.96 -0.26 -5.08
C SER A 73 -4.84 -1.75 -5.37
N ASN A 74 -3.68 -2.30 -5.06
CA ASN A 74 -3.47 -3.73 -4.95
C ASN A 74 -3.93 -4.19 -3.56
N GLN A 75 -5.22 -4.49 -3.45
CA GLN A 75 -5.88 -4.69 -2.15
C GLN A 75 -5.29 -5.87 -1.36
N HIS A 76 -4.85 -6.93 -2.03
CA HIS A 76 -4.44 -8.17 -1.37
C HIS A 76 -3.06 -8.13 -0.70
N VAL A 77 -2.27 -7.10 -0.97
CA VAL A 77 -0.95 -6.90 -0.31
C VAL A 77 -0.96 -5.80 0.75
N GLN A 78 -2.13 -5.28 1.08
CA GLN A 78 -2.27 -4.28 2.14
C GLN A 78 -2.12 -4.93 3.52
N ARG A 79 -1.40 -4.26 4.43
CA ARG A 79 -1.28 -4.66 5.84
C ARG A 79 -1.47 -3.43 6.73
N GLY A 80 -2.18 -3.59 7.83
CA GLY A 80 -2.45 -2.51 8.78
C GLY A 80 -3.30 -1.35 8.25
N LEU A 81 -3.81 -1.42 7.03
CA LEU A 81 -4.71 -0.43 6.44
C LEU A 81 -6.13 -0.76 6.89
N VAL A 82 -6.82 0.10 7.63
CA VAL A 82 -8.21 -0.14 8.06
C VAL A 82 -9.19 0.19 6.96
N SER A 83 -8.99 1.33 6.30
CA SER A 83 -9.86 1.77 5.22
C SER A 83 -9.13 2.56 4.14
N ARG A 84 -9.67 2.50 2.93
CA ARG A 84 -9.31 3.33 1.79
C ARG A 84 -10.58 3.96 1.24
N VAL A 85 -10.59 5.29 1.13
CA VAL A 85 -11.69 6.07 0.54
C VAL A 85 -11.19 6.76 -0.71
N GLU A 86 -11.94 6.65 -1.80
CA GLU A 86 -11.71 7.36 -3.05
C GLU A 86 -13.06 7.76 -3.67
N GLY A 87 -13.32 9.07 -3.76
CA GLY A 87 -14.62 9.56 -4.18
C GLY A 87 -15.74 9.00 -3.27
N ALA A 88 -16.72 8.32 -3.85
CA ALA A 88 -17.82 7.67 -3.12
C ALA A 88 -17.51 6.22 -2.68
N THR A 89 -16.37 5.67 -3.06
CA THR A 89 -16.01 4.27 -2.79
C THR A 89 -15.22 4.16 -1.50
N THR A 90 -15.63 3.26 -0.61
CA THR A 90 -14.90 2.92 0.62
C THR A 90 -14.61 1.42 0.65
N ASN A 91 -13.32 1.07 0.72
CA ASN A 91 -12.87 -0.28 1.01
C ASN A 91 -12.48 -0.38 2.48
N THR A 92 -12.97 -1.42 3.15
CA THR A 92 -12.62 -1.74 4.55
C THR A 92 -11.87 -3.07 4.56
N PHE A 93 -10.77 -3.13 5.29
CA PHE A 93 -9.87 -4.28 5.31
C PHE A 93 -9.92 -4.95 6.68
N THR A 94 -10.03 -6.28 6.68
CA THR A 94 -10.10 -7.10 7.88
C THR A 94 -8.88 -7.99 7.98
N TYR A 95 -8.31 -8.07 9.16
CA TYR A 95 -7.11 -8.87 9.45
C TYR A 95 -7.37 -9.87 10.57
N ASN A 96 -6.65 -10.99 10.55
CA ASN A 96 -6.59 -11.90 11.69
C ASN A 96 -5.55 -11.44 12.73
N SER A 97 -5.42 -12.20 13.83
CA SER A 97 -4.45 -11.92 14.92
C SER A 97 -2.98 -11.98 14.49
N SER A 98 -2.68 -12.64 13.36
CA SER A 98 -1.34 -12.67 12.75
C SER A 98 -1.13 -11.52 11.74
N ASN A 99 -2.02 -10.52 11.77
CA ASN A 99 -2.08 -9.41 10.83
C ASN A 99 -2.26 -9.83 9.37
N GLN A 100 -2.70 -11.06 9.06
CA GLN A 100 -2.92 -11.49 7.67
C GLN A 100 -4.25 -10.95 7.18
N LEU A 101 -4.30 -10.42 5.95
CA LEU A 101 -5.52 -9.87 5.36
C LEU A 101 -6.52 -11.00 5.08
N THR A 102 -7.66 -11.03 5.76
CA THR A 102 -8.68 -12.07 5.60
C THR A 102 -9.83 -11.65 4.70
N ALA A 103 -10.14 -10.36 4.62
CA ALA A 103 -11.18 -9.84 3.76
C ALA A 103 -10.99 -8.37 3.40
N VAL A 104 -11.53 -7.97 2.25
CA VAL A 104 -11.77 -6.57 1.88
C VAL A 104 -13.23 -6.43 1.48
N ALA A 105 -13.90 -5.38 1.97
CA ALA A 105 -15.28 -5.06 1.61
C ALA A 105 -15.36 -4.08 0.42
N SER A 106 -16.50 -4.13 -0.29
CA SER A 106 -16.88 -3.26 -1.42
C SER A 106 -15.99 -3.36 -2.68
N PRO A 107 -16.07 -4.47 -3.46
CA PRO A 107 -16.86 -5.68 -3.21
C PRO A 107 -16.19 -6.60 -2.18
N THR A 108 -16.96 -7.51 -1.59
CA THR A 108 -16.41 -8.44 -0.59
C THR A 108 -15.58 -9.52 -1.26
N VAL A 109 -14.28 -9.53 -0.97
CA VAL A 109 -13.33 -10.58 -1.34
C VAL A 109 -12.72 -11.14 -0.05
N THR A 110 -12.67 -12.46 0.09
CA THR A 110 -11.94 -13.09 1.19
C THR A 110 -10.67 -13.75 0.68
N TYR A 111 -9.72 -13.94 1.59
CA TYR A 111 -8.36 -14.34 1.28
C TYR A 111 -7.92 -15.52 2.13
N SER A 112 -7.09 -16.39 1.54
CA SER A 112 -6.62 -17.62 2.16
C SER A 112 -5.27 -18.08 1.60
N ASN A 113 -4.77 -19.21 2.11
CA ASN A 113 -3.53 -19.85 1.69
C ASN A 113 -2.32 -18.92 1.70
N TYR A 114 -2.02 -18.34 2.85
CA TYR A 114 -0.97 -17.32 2.99
C TYR A 114 0.44 -17.88 2.77
N ASP A 115 1.34 -17.06 2.24
CA ASP A 115 2.76 -17.34 2.23
C ASP A 115 3.40 -17.14 3.62
N THR A 116 4.70 -17.44 3.72
CA THR A 116 5.46 -17.39 4.97
C THR A 116 5.58 -15.97 5.55
N LEU A 117 5.33 -14.92 4.76
CA LEU A 117 5.32 -13.52 5.19
C LEU A 117 3.90 -13.01 5.49
N GLY A 118 2.90 -13.89 5.33
CA GLY A 118 1.51 -13.64 5.67
C GLY A 118 0.71 -12.92 4.59
N PHE A 119 1.19 -12.88 3.34
CA PHE A 119 0.40 -12.39 2.22
C PHE A 119 -0.43 -13.53 1.62
N PRO A 120 -1.69 -13.27 1.23
CA PRO A 120 -2.56 -14.31 0.69
C PRO A 120 -2.08 -14.80 -0.68
N LYS A 121 -2.34 -16.08 -0.97
CA LYS A 121 -2.08 -16.67 -2.30
C LYS A 121 -3.36 -16.96 -3.08
N THR A 122 -4.52 -16.91 -2.44
CA THR A 122 -5.80 -17.17 -3.11
C THR A 122 -6.91 -16.25 -2.62
N THR A 123 -7.82 -15.92 -3.53
CA THR A 123 -9.05 -15.18 -3.22
C THR A 123 -10.28 -16.10 -3.25
N SER A 124 -11.39 -15.66 -2.66
CA SER A 124 -12.69 -16.36 -2.76
C SER A 124 -13.21 -16.53 -4.18
N GLY A 125 -12.74 -15.70 -5.12
CA GLY A 125 -13.04 -15.82 -6.55
C GLY A 125 -12.15 -16.82 -7.29
N GLY A 126 -11.29 -17.58 -6.59
CA GLY A 126 -10.41 -18.58 -7.18
C GLY A 126 -9.15 -18.01 -7.86
N GLN A 127 -8.91 -16.69 -7.76
CA GLN A 127 -7.71 -16.06 -8.33
C GLN A 127 -6.48 -16.46 -7.52
N THR A 128 -5.38 -16.72 -8.23
CA THR A 128 -4.07 -17.02 -7.63
C THR A 128 -3.25 -15.75 -7.54
N ILE A 129 -2.75 -15.45 -6.34
CA ILE A 129 -1.87 -14.33 -6.06
C ILE A 129 -0.43 -14.85 -5.95
N THR A 130 0.47 -14.24 -6.71
CA THR A 130 1.90 -14.53 -6.71
C THR A 130 2.68 -13.32 -6.22
N ASN A 131 3.37 -13.47 -5.09
CA ASN A 131 4.28 -12.46 -4.55
C ASN A 131 5.73 -12.91 -4.74
N THR A 132 6.61 -11.99 -5.14
CA THR A 132 8.06 -12.23 -5.19
C THR A 132 8.78 -11.33 -4.22
N TYR A 133 9.98 -11.73 -3.80
CA TYR A 133 10.76 -11.03 -2.78
C TYR A 133 12.21 -10.92 -3.21
N ALA A 134 12.85 -9.80 -2.88
CA ALA A 134 14.30 -9.73 -2.84
C ALA A 134 14.82 -10.53 -1.64
N ALA A 135 16.08 -10.97 -1.70
CA ALA A 135 16.71 -11.67 -0.58
C ALA A 135 16.64 -10.82 0.71
N GLY A 136 16.11 -11.40 1.79
CA GLY A 136 15.93 -10.73 3.08
C GLY A 136 14.78 -9.71 3.15
N ALA A 137 14.05 -9.48 2.06
CA ALA A 137 12.90 -8.58 2.07
C ALA A 137 11.70 -9.23 2.79
N THR A 138 11.02 -8.45 3.62
CA THR A 138 9.77 -8.87 4.31
C THR A 138 8.51 -8.38 3.60
N LYS A 139 8.68 -7.56 2.55
CA LYS A 139 7.62 -7.04 1.69
C LYS A 139 7.82 -7.51 0.25
N PRO A 140 6.76 -7.73 -0.52
CA PRO A 140 6.88 -8.11 -1.92
C PRO A 140 7.62 -7.05 -2.73
N THR A 141 8.51 -7.48 -3.62
CA THR A 141 9.05 -6.64 -4.71
C THR A 141 8.12 -6.64 -5.91
N THR A 142 7.36 -7.73 -6.12
CA THR A 142 6.23 -7.75 -7.05
C THR A 142 5.06 -8.51 -6.45
N SER A 143 3.86 -8.15 -6.89
CA SER A 143 2.63 -8.88 -6.59
C SER A 143 1.74 -8.92 -7.81
N SER A 144 1.28 -10.12 -8.18
CA SER A 144 0.46 -10.37 -9.35
C SER A 144 -0.77 -11.21 -8.98
N ASP A 145 -1.93 -10.87 -9.51
CA ASP A 145 -3.19 -11.64 -9.36
C ASP A 145 -3.62 -12.33 -10.67
N GLY A 146 -2.74 -12.35 -11.67
CA GLY A 146 -3.00 -12.86 -13.01
C GLY A 146 -3.62 -11.85 -13.97
N ALA A 147 -4.19 -10.74 -13.48
CA ALA A 147 -4.69 -9.64 -14.30
C ALA A 147 -3.75 -8.44 -14.27
N MET A 148 -3.25 -8.08 -13.10
CA MET A 148 -2.35 -6.95 -12.90
C MET A 148 -1.08 -7.39 -12.17
N THR A 149 0.00 -6.67 -12.41
CA THR A 149 1.26 -6.86 -11.68
C THR A 149 1.77 -5.53 -11.15
N TYR A 150 1.93 -5.45 -9.83
CA TYR A 150 2.50 -4.31 -9.15
C TYR A 150 3.98 -4.57 -8.86
N THR A 151 4.82 -3.55 -9.04
CA THR A 151 6.24 -3.56 -8.63
C THR A 151 6.45 -2.54 -7.54
N TYR A 152 7.23 -2.91 -6.53
CA TYR A 152 7.49 -2.11 -5.33
C TYR A 152 8.99 -1.82 -5.18
N ASP A 153 9.30 -0.64 -4.65
CA ASP A 153 10.66 -0.29 -4.24
C ASP A 153 11.02 -0.92 -2.86
N SER A 154 12.22 -0.63 -2.36
CA SER A 154 12.69 -1.13 -1.06
C SER A 154 11.91 -0.60 0.15
N ASN A 155 11.21 0.53 0.00
CA ASN A 155 10.30 1.06 1.03
C ASN A 155 8.95 0.33 1.01
N GLY A 156 8.68 -0.45 -0.04
CA GLY A 156 7.39 -1.07 -0.30
C GLY A 156 6.41 -0.09 -0.96
N TRP A 157 6.88 0.95 -1.62
CA TRP A 157 6.03 1.87 -2.37
C TRP A 157 5.94 1.40 -3.81
N ALA A 158 4.74 1.32 -4.37
CA ALA A 158 4.60 0.85 -5.74
C ALA A 158 5.13 1.89 -6.72
N THR A 159 5.87 1.42 -7.71
CA THR A 159 6.54 2.23 -8.74
C THR A 159 6.04 1.91 -10.14
N LYS A 160 5.41 0.74 -10.33
CA LYS A 160 4.90 0.28 -11.62
C LYS A 160 3.66 -0.59 -11.44
N ILE A 161 2.68 -0.40 -12.32
CA ILE A 161 1.47 -1.20 -12.45
C ILE A 161 1.37 -1.65 -13.91
N ASP A 162 1.50 -2.94 -14.13
CA ASP A 162 1.36 -3.56 -15.44
C ASP A 162 -0.02 -4.23 -15.56
N PHE A 163 -0.76 -3.86 -16.60
CA PHE A 163 -2.10 -4.40 -16.91
C PHE A 163 -2.05 -5.54 -17.94
N GLY A 164 -0.86 -5.98 -18.36
CA GLY A 164 -0.68 -7.05 -19.35
C GLY A 164 -0.76 -6.60 -20.81
N PHE A 165 -0.84 -5.30 -21.08
CA PHE A 165 -1.00 -4.72 -22.43
C PHE A 165 0.26 -3.98 -22.95
N GLY A 166 1.41 -4.13 -22.29
CA GLY A 166 2.71 -3.66 -22.79
C GLY A 166 3.04 -2.18 -22.54
N GLN A 167 2.13 -1.41 -21.93
CA GLN A 167 2.37 -0.03 -21.52
C GLN A 167 2.00 0.14 -20.03
N PRO A 168 2.94 -0.12 -19.11
CA PRO A 168 2.64 -0.06 -17.68
C PRO A 168 2.50 1.40 -17.22
N THR A 169 1.59 1.61 -16.29
CA THR A 169 1.52 2.87 -15.53
C THR A 169 2.68 2.90 -14.54
N THR A 170 3.28 4.09 -14.36
CA THR A 170 4.41 4.27 -13.44
C THR A 170 4.07 5.30 -12.38
N ALA A 171 4.67 5.15 -11.20
CA ALA A 171 4.53 6.06 -10.09
C ALA A 171 5.90 6.49 -9.57
N GLU A 172 6.15 7.80 -9.59
CA GLU A 172 7.32 8.42 -8.98
C GLU A 172 6.96 8.92 -7.59
N ASN A 173 7.57 8.31 -6.57
CA ASN A 173 7.37 8.65 -5.17
C ASN A 173 8.49 9.57 -4.70
N THR A 174 8.12 10.74 -4.15
CA THR A 174 9.09 11.73 -3.65
C THR A 174 8.71 12.24 -2.28
N GLY A 175 9.73 12.55 -1.47
CA GLY A 175 9.57 12.89 -0.07
C GLY A 175 9.02 11.73 0.78
N SER A 176 9.02 11.91 2.09
CA SER A 176 8.51 10.91 3.04
C SER A 176 7.76 11.60 4.15
N LEU A 177 6.59 11.08 4.47
CA LEU A 177 5.80 11.43 5.65
C LEU A 177 5.77 10.23 6.59
N SER A 178 5.70 10.49 7.89
CA SER A 178 5.73 9.43 8.91
C SER A 178 4.39 9.33 9.63
N ILE A 179 3.86 8.11 9.68
CA ILE A 179 2.74 7.72 10.55
C ILE A 179 3.35 7.02 11.76
N CYS A 180 3.25 7.60 12.95
CA CYS A 180 3.86 7.09 14.19
C CYS A 180 2.79 6.70 15.21
N ASP A 181 3.03 5.61 15.96
CA ASP A 181 2.27 5.23 17.16
C ASP A 181 2.60 6.13 18.36
#